data_AF-A0A0M4T534-F1
#
_entry.id   AF-A0A0M4T534-F1
#
_cell.length_a   1.000
_cell.length_b   1.000
_cell.length_c   1.000
_cell.angle_alpha   90.00
_cell.angle_beta   90.00
_cell.angle_gamma   90.00
#
_symmetry.space_group_name_H-M   'P 1'
#
loop_
_entity.id
_entity.type
_entity.pdbx_description
1 polymer ?
#
loop_
_entity_poly.entity_id
_entity_poly.type
_entity_poly.pdbx_seq_one_letter_code
_entity_poly.pdbx_strand_id
1 'polypeptide(L)'
;MCLHPEELPPIPDETVRVAKAAFPKGNLYMRLRDELGVFYKDEDFASLYPQRGQPAQAPWRLAMILVMQYLENLSDRQATLAV
;
A
#
# COMPACT_ATOMS: atom_id res chain seq x y z
N MET A 1 -16.16 -11.84 -5.36
CA MET A 1 -16.04 -10.69 -4.43
C MET A 1 -16.29 -9.41 -5.22
N CYS A 2 -16.82 -8.34 -4.64
CA CYS A 2 -17.04 -7.04 -5.28
C CYS A 2 -16.27 -5.94 -4.54
N LEU A 3 -15.77 -4.95 -5.30
CA LEU A 3 -14.99 -3.87 -4.74
C LEU A 3 -15.90 -2.76 -4.23
N HIS A 4 -15.61 -2.28 -3.02
CA HIS A 4 -16.25 -1.10 -2.45
C HIS A 4 -15.16 -0.07 -2.25
N PRO A 5 -15.12 1.00 -3.07
CA PRO A 5 -14.11 2.02 -2.94
C PRO A 5 -14.13 2.67 -1.56
N GLU A 6 -12.98 2.72 -0.92
CA GLU A 6 -12.78 3.41 0.36
C GLU A 6 -11.58 4.36 0.25
N GLU A 7 -11.78 5.61 0.65
CA GLU A 7 -10.68 6.56 0.67
C GLU A 7 -9.67 6.16 1.75
N LEU A 8 -8.38 6.15 1.38
CA LEU A 8 -7.33 5.92 2.36
C LEU A 8 -7.23 7.15 3.27
N PRO A 9 -7.45 7.01 4.60
CA PRO A 9 -7.34 8.13 5.50
C PRO A 9 -5.91 8.69 5.54
N PRO A 10 -5.76 9.98 5.89
CA PRO A 10 -4.44 10.56 6.09
C PRO A 10 -3.70 9.83 7.23
N ILE A 11 -2.36 9.87 7.18
CA ILE A 11 -1.53 9.30 8.24
C ILE A 11 -1.70 10.19 9.47
N PRO A 12 -2.05 9.64 10.66
CA PRO A 12 -2.14 10.41 11.88
C PRO A 12 -0.82 11.09 12.24
N ASP A 13 -0.87 12.33 12.76
CA ASP A 13 0.32 13.11 13.13
C ASP A 13 1.25 12.36 14.08
N GLU A 14 0.69 11.61 15.01
CA GLU A 14 1.44 10.80 15.97
C GLU A 14 2.23 9.68 15.28
N THR A 15 1.65 9.03 14.26
CA THR A 15 2.36 8.02 13.46
C THR A 15 3.52 8.65 12.70
N VAL A 16 3.33 9.86 12.14
CA VAL A 16 4.41 10.60 11.47
C VAL A 16 5.53 10.94 12.46
N ARG A 17 5.19 11.41 13.66
CA ARG A 17 6.16 11.76 14.70
C ARG A 17 6.99 10.54 15.12
N VAL A 18 6.33 9.43 15.42
CA VAL A 18 7.00 8.18 15.83
C VAL A 18 7.87 7.63 14.69
N ALA A 19 7.38 7.62 13.45
CA ALA A 19 8.17 7.15 12.31
C ALA A 19 9.44 7.98 12.08
N LYS A 20 9.36 9.31 12.18
CA LYS A 20 10.52 10.20 12.08
C LYS A 20 11.51 10.01 13.24
N ALA A 21 11.02 9.74 14.44
CA ALA A 21 11.88 9.44 15.59
C ALA A 21 12.57 8.07 15.47
N ALA A 22 11.86 7.05 14.98
CA ALA A 22 12.39 5.69 14.79
C ALA A 22 13.38 5.61 13.61
N PHE A 23 13.16 6.41 12.56
CA PHE A 23 14.02 6.49 11.38
C PHE A 23 14.52 7.93 11.15
N PRO A 24 15.48 8.43 11.94
CA PRO A 24 15.94 9.83 11.85
C PRO A 24 16.54 10.22 10.49
N LYS A 25 17.10 9.25 9.75
CA LYS A 25 17.62 9.44 8.38
C LYS A 25 16.57 9.14 7.30
N GLY A 26 15.34 8.78 7.71
CA GLY A 26 14.31 8.23 6.84
C GLY A 26 14.66 6.83 6.32
N ASN A 27 13.79 6.33 5.45
CA ASN A 27 14.02 5.13 4.65
C ASN A 27 13.38 5.31 3.26
N LEU A 28 13.54 4.32 2.38
CA LEU A 28 12.99 4.37 1.01
C LEU A 28 11.46 4.55 1.02
N TYR A 29 10.75 3.83 1.89
CA TYR A 29 9.29 3.86 1.96
C TYR A 29 8.73 5.19 2.46
N MET A 30 9.41 5.82 3.41
CA MET A 30 9.06 7.16 3.88
C MET A 30 9.19 8.17 2.74
N ARG A 31 10.29 8.13 1.96
CA ARG A 31 10.44 8.99 0.78
C ARG A 31 9.40 8.71 -0.29
N LEU A 32 9.14 7.43 -0.61
CA LEU A 32 8.09 7.05 -1.56
C LEU A 32 6.73 7.62 -1.14
N ARG A 33 6.39 7.54 0.15
CA ARG A 33 5.15 8.10 0.67
C ARG A 33 5.11 9.63 0.58
N ASP A 34 6.20 10.32 0.94
CA ASP A 34 6.26 11.78 0.95
C ASP A 34 6.26 12.37 -0.48
N GLU A 35 6.91 11.72 -1.44
CA GLU A 35 7.05 12.20 -2.82
C GLU A 35 5.89 11.78 -3.73
N LEU A 36 5.40 10.54 -3.61
CA LEU A 36 4.38 9.98 -4.51
C LEU A 36 2.97 10.01 -3.89
N GLY A 37 2.86 10.16 -2.56
CA GLY A 37 1.58 10.15 -1.86
C GLY A 37 0.80 8.85 -2.05
N VAL A 38 -0.50 8.98 -2.31
CA VAL A 38 -1.39 7.86 -2.68
C VAL A 38 -1.47 7.82 -4.21
N PHE A 39 -0.84 6.83 -4.83
CA PHE A 39 -0.77 6.71 -6.29
C PHE A 39 -1.58 5.55 -6.88
N TYR A 40 -2.24 4.76 -6.04
CA TYR A 40 -3.28 3.82 -6.46
C TYR A 40 -4.57 4.11 -5.71
N LYS A 41 -5.69 3.95 -6.40
CA LYS A 41 -7.04 4.04 -5.84
C LYS A 41 -7.83 2.79 -6.17
N ASP A 42 -8.93 2.56 -5.45
CA ASP A 42 -9.80 1.41 -5.72
C ASP A 42 -10.41 1.48 -7.13
N GLU A 43 -10.67 2.69 -7.63
CA GLU A 43 -11.24 2.91 -8.97
C GLU A 43 -10.35 2.40 -10.09
N ASP A 44 -9.02 2.41 -9.91
CA ASP A 44 -8.05 1.93 -10.90
C ASP A 44 -8.23 0.43 -11.20
N PHE A 45 -8.84 -0.31 -10.27
CA PHE A 45 -9.04 -1.75 -10.35
C PHE A 45 -10.51 -2.14 -10.47
N ALA A 46 -11.45 -1.20 -10.41
CA ALA A 46 -12.89 -1.47 -10.32
C ALA A 46 -13.41 -2.34 -11.48
N SER A 47 -12.84 -2.20 -12.68
CA SER A 47 -13.21 -3.01 -13.86
C SER A 47 -12.89 -4.50 -13.72
N LEU A 48 -12.00 -4.88 -12.79
CA LEU A 48 -11.62 -6.28 -12.55
C LEU A 48 -12.59 -7.01 -11.61
N TYR A 49 -13.55 -6.29 -11.02
CA TYR A 49 -14.47 -6.83 -10.03
C TYR A 49 -15.93 -6.79 -10.51
N PRO A 50 -16.73 -7.83 -10.24
CA PRO A 50 -18.16 -7.81 -10.49
C PRO A 50 -18.86 -6.78 -9.57
N GLN A 51 -19.99 -6.23 -10.03
CA GLN A 51 -20.79 -5.25 -9.27
C GLN A 51 -21.47 -5.84 -8.02
N ARG A 52 -21.65 -7.17 -7.96
CA ARG A 52 -22.31 -7.86 -6.84
C ARG A 52 -21.47 -9.03 -6.38
N GLY A 53 -21.39 -9.21 -5.06
CA GLY A 53 -20.67 -10.30 -4.43
C GLY A 53 -20.37 -10.00 -2.96
N GLN A 54 -19.57 -10.86 -2.33
CA GLN A 54 -18.99 -10.56 -1.01
C GLN A 54 -17.93 -9.44 -1.13
N PRO A 55 -17.71 -8.60 -0.11
CA PRO A 55 -16.70 -7.55 -0.15
C PRO A 55 -15.30 -8.08 -0.50
N ALA A 56 -14.62 -7.43 -1.45
CA ALA A 56 -13.23 -7.66 -1.78
C ALA A 56 -12.31 -6.84 -0.88
N GLN A 57 -11.08 -7.32 -0.69
CA GLN A 57 -10.02 -6.48 -0.14
C GLN A 57 -9.52 -5.49 -1.21
N ALA A 58 -9.13 -4.31 -0.78
CA ALA A 58 -8.54 -3.26 -1.62
C ALA A 58 -7.37 -3.80 -2.48
N PRO A 59 -7.52 -3.91 -3.81
CA PRO A 59 -6.53 -4.55 -4.70
C PRO A 59 -5.22 -3.76 -4.79
N TRP A 60 -5.29 -2.44 -4.63
CA TRP A 60 -4.10 -1.60 -4.65
C TRP A 60 -3.10 -1.93 -3.54
N ARG A 61 -3.54 -2.53 -2.42
CA ARG A 61 -2.64 -2.99 -1.36
C ARG A 61 -1.69 -4.07 -1.86
N LEU A 62 -2.21 -5.00 -2.67
CA LEU A 62 -1.38 -6.04 -3.27
C LEU A 62 -0.45 -5.45 -4.33
N ALA A 63 -0.95 -4.54 -5.18
CA ALA A 63 -0.10 -3.86 -6.18
C ALA A 63 1.08 -3.11 -5.51
N MET A 64 0.82 -2.41 -4.41
CA MET A 64 1.85 -1.74 -3.62
C MET A 64 2.91 -2.73 -3.10
N ILE A 65 2.48 -3.86 -2.55
CA ILE A 65 3.39 -4.92 -2.06
C ILE A 65 4.29 -5.39 -3.21
N LEU A 66 3.73 -5.69 -4.39
CA LEU A 66 4.51 -6.16 -5.55
C LEU A 66 5.56 -5.13 -5.99
N VAL A 67 5.25 -3.83 -5.97
CA VAL A 67 6.22 -2.77 -6.27
C VAL A 67 7.35 -2.77 -5.23
N MET A 68 7.01 -2.88 -3.94
CA MET A 68 8.02 -2.92 -2.87
C MET A 68 8.91 -4.17 -2.97
N GLN A 69 8.33 -5.33 -3.27
CA GLN A 69 9.08 -6.57 -3.52
C GLN A 69 10.08 -6.41 -4.66
N TYR A 70 9.64 -5.82 -5.77
CA TYR A 70 10.49 -5.54 -6.91
C TYR A 70 11.63 -4.57 -6.54
N LEU A 71 11.32 -3.48 -5.82
CA LEU A 71 12.32 -2.52 -5.36
C LEU A 71 13.39 -3.15 -4.45
N GLU A 72 13.00 -4.14 -3.65
CA GLU A 72 13.90 -4.89 -2.78
C GLU A 72 14.56 -6.10 -3.45
N ASN A 73 14.30 -6.34 -4.74
CA ASN A 73 14.77 -7.51 -5.48
C ASN A 73 14.41 -8.84 -4.79
N LEU A 74 13.21 -8.91 -4.21
CA LEU A 74 12.67 -10.09 -3.55
C LEU A 74 11.77 -10.88 -4.50
N SER A 75 11.86 -12.20 -4.44
CA SER A 75 10.84 -13.08 -5.00
C SER A 75 9.58 -13.09 -4.12
N ASP A 76 8.42 -13.41 -4.70
CA ASP A 76 7.15 -13.56 -3.97
C ASP A 76 7.28 -14.44 -2.71
N ARG A 77 8.08 -15.52 -2.81
CA ARG A 77 8.33 -16.43 -1.69
C ARG A 77 9.11 -15.74 -0.56
N GLN A 78 10.13 -14.95 -0.89
CA GLN A 78 10.92 -14.24 0.12
C GLN A 78 10.08 -13.14 0.79
N ALA A 79 9.27 -12.44 0.01
CA ALA A 79 8.42 -11.39 0.52
C ALA A 79 7.30 -11.89 1.44
N THR A 80 6.80 -13.11 1.20
CA THR A 80 5.84 -13.76 2.10
C THR A 80 6.46 -14.16 3.45
N LEU A 81 7.79 -14.32 3.50
CA LEU A 81 8.54 -14.78 4.67
C LEU A 81 9.29 -13.67 5.41
N ALA A 82 9.29 -12.44 4.90
CA ALA A 82 10.00 -11.32 5.52
C ALA A 82 9.29 -10.89 6.83
N VAL A 83 9.95 -11.14 7.96
CA VAL A 83 9.57 -10.77 9.35
C VAL A 83 10.64 -9.86 9.93
#